data_AF-A0A0G0DMX9-F1
#
_entry.id   AF-A0A0G0DMX9-F1
#
_cell.length_a   1.000
_cell.length_b   1.000
_cell.length_c   1.000
_cell.angle_alpha   90.00
_cell.angle_beta   90.00
_cell.angle_gamma   90.00
#
_symmetry.space_group_name_H-M   'P 1'
#
loop_
_entity.id
_entity.type
_entity.pdbx_description
1 polymer ?
#
loop_
_entity_poly.entity_id
_entity_poly.type
_entity_poly.pdbx_seq_one_letter_code
_entity_poly.pdbx_strand_id
1 'polypeptide(L)' 'MSKYAFILGQASRLAATELLNVLNQPKNYLWQDNLLITETELAPESLLKQLGGTIKIAKIIASYQNLADFKTT' A
#
# COMPACT_ATOMS: atom_id res chain seq x y z
N MET A 1 -11.61 1.68 -7.36
CA MET A 1 -10.33 1.04 -6.95
C MET A 1 -10.24 1.05 -5.42
N SER A 2 -9.71 0.01 -4.79
CA SER A 2 -9.52 -0.01 -3.34
C SER A 2 -8.20 0.68 -2.99
N LYS A 3 -8.19 1.48 -1.92
CA LYS A 3 -6.97 2.14 -1.43
C LYS A 3 -6.27 1.23 -0.43
N TYR A 4 -4.98 1.02 -0.61
CA TYR A 4 -4.16 0.15 0.23
C TYR A 4 -2.93 0.89 0.76
N ALA A 5 -2.52 0.50 1.96
CA ALA A 5 -1.24 0.84 2.56
C ALA A 5 -0.33 -0.39 2.56
N PHE A 6 0.88 -0.22 2.05
CA PHE A 6 1.93 -1.23 1.95
C PHE A 6 3.05 -0.83 2.91
N ILE A 7 3.35 -1.69 3.88
CA ILE A 7 4.49 -1.55 4.78
C ILE A 7 5.61 -2.42 4.23
N LEU A 8 6.68 -1.78 3.78
CA LEU A 8 7.80 -2.38 3.09
C LEU A 8 8.91 -2.75 4.09
N GLY A 9 9.63 -3.83 3.80
CA GLY A 9 10.76 -4.31 4.60
C GLY A 9 12.05 -3.47 4.45
N GLN A 10 13.19 -4.05 4.82
CA GLN A 10 14.49 -3.35 4.85
C GLN A 10 14.90 -2.74 3.49
N ALA A 11 14.56 -3.40 2.38
CA ALA A 11 14.82 -2.89 1.03
C ALA A 11 13.65 -2.04 0.51
N SER A 12 13.14 -1.09 1.31
CA SER A 12 11.88 -0.39 1.05
C SER A 12 11.84 0.33 -0.30
N ARG A 13 12.92 1.02 -0.71
CA ARG A 13 13.01 1.69 -2.01
C ARG A 13 12.89 0.71 -3.18
N LEU A 14 13.58 -0.42 -3.11
CA LEU A 14 13.50 -1.46 -4.16
C LEU A 14 12.09 -2.07 -4.21
N ALA A 15 11.55 -2.44 -3.05
CA ALA A 15 10.21 -3.02 -2.94
C ALA A 15 9.11 -2.05 -3.43
N ALA A 16 9.25 -0.75 -3.18
CA ALA A 16 8.34 0.28 -3.69
C ALA A 16 8.37 0.33 -5.22
N THR A 17 9.56 0.32 -5.82
CA THR A 17 9.72 0.31 -7.28
C THR A 17 9.14 -0.95 -7.92
N GLU A 18 9.41 -2.13 -7.34
CA GLU A 18 8.82 -3.39 -7.79
C GLU A 18 7.30 -3.36 -7.71
N LEU A 19 6.74 -2.89 -6.59
CA LEU A 19 5.29 -2.76 -6.42
C LEU A 19 4.68 -1.83 -7.46
N LEU A 20 5.24 -0.64 -7.66
CA LEU A 20 4.73 0.31 -8.64
C LEU A 20 4.78 -0.23 -10.07
N ASN A 21 5.80 -1.02 -10.41
CA ASN A 21 5.90 -1.71 -11.69
C ASN A 21 4.84 -2.80 -11.84
N VAL A 22 4.65 -3.65 -10.82
CA VAL A 22 3.61 -4.70 -10.79
C VAL A 22 2.20 -4.09 -10.93
N LEU A 23 1.97 -2.97 -10.25
CA LEU A 23 0.71 -2.24 -10.31
C LEU A 23 0.51 -1.48 -11.63
N ASN A 24 1.55 -1.34 -12.45
CA ASN A 24 1.56 -0.49 -13.64
C ASN A 24 1.05 0.93 -13.34
N GLN A 25 1.43 1.49 -12.18
CA GLN A 25 0.89 2.75 -11.67
C GLN A 25 1.92 3.88 -11.66
N PRO A 26 1.87 4.80 -12.65
CA PRO A 26 2.86 5.87 -12.72
C PRO A 26 2.51 7.14 -11.94
N LYS A 27 1.28 7.35 -11.42
CA LYS A 27 0.86 8.74 -11.06
C LYS A 27 0.16 8.99 -9.72
N ASN A 28 -0.50 8.02 -9.09
CA ASN A 28 -1.31 8.27 -7.90
C ASN A 28 -0.89 7.41 -6.70
N TYR A 29 0.31 7.67 -6.17
CA TYR A 29 0.79 7.05 -4.94
C TYR A 29 1.38 8.08 -3.99
N LEU A 30 1.34 7.76 -2.70
CA LEU A 30 2.11 8.45 -1.66
C LEU A 30 3.16 7.49 -1.13
N TRP A 31 4.43 7.89 -1.17
CA TRP A 31 5.53 7.10 -0.63
C TRP A 31 6.31 7.94 0.38
N GLN A 32 6.45 7.41 1.59
CA GLN A 32 7.26 7.98 2.65
C GLN A 32 7.94 6.84 3.43
N ASP A 33 9.26 6.89 3.54
CA ASP A 33 10.09 5.88 4.22
C ASP A 33 9.80 4.44 3.74
N ASN A 34 9.15 3.64 4.59
CA ASN A 34 8.74 2.27 4.32
C ASN A 34 7.23 2.12 4.08
N LEU A 35 6.48 3.22 4.00
CA LEU A 35 5.04 3.24 3.77
C LEU A 35 4.75 3.71 2.34
N LEU A 36 4.04 2.87 1.59
CA LEU A 36 3.54 3.18 0.27
C LEU A 36 2.01 3.07 0.28
N ILE A 37 1.32 4.15 -0.07
CA ILE A 37 -0.15 4.19 -0.17
C ILE A 37 -0.51 4.38 -1.63
N THR A 38 -1.33 3.47 -2.15
CA THR A 38 -1.80 3.57 -3.54
C THR A 38 -3.15 2.89 -3.72
N GLU A 39 -3.82 3.18 -4.82
CA GLU A 39 -5.06 2.52 -5.21
C GLU A 39 -4.75 1.32 -6.10
N THR A 40 -5.54 0.24 -6.03
CA THR A 40 -5.41 -0.86 -6.99
C THR A 40 -6.72 -1.67 -7.07
N GLU A 41 -6.91 -2.34 -8.20
CA GLU A 41 -7.97 -3.33 -8.41
C GLU A 41 -7.47 -4.76 -8.18
N LEU A 42 -6.16 -4.95 -8.10
CA LEU A 42 -5.57 -6.24 -7.82
C LEU A 42 -5.87 -6.67 -6.38
N ALA A 43 -6.24 -7.94 -6.24
CA ALA A 43 -6.42 -8.56 -4.94
C ALA A 43 -5.05 -8.67 -4.22
N PRO A 44 -4.97 -8.40 -2.90
CA PRO A 44 -3.73 -8.50 -2.14
C PRO A 44 -3.02 -9.85 -2.30
N GLU A 45 -3.77 -10.94 -2.43
CA GLU A 45 -3.26 -12.30 -2.60
C GLU A 45 -2.50 -12.47 -3.92
N SER A 46 -2.93 -11.77 -4.98
CA SER A 46 -2.23 -11.77 -6.26
C SER A 46 -0.94 -10.96 -6.18
N LEU A 47 -0.95 -9.85 -5.44
CA LEU A 47 0.24 -9.02 -5.23
C LEU A 47 1.32 -9.77 -4.45
N LEU A 48 0.94 -10.49 -3.38
CA LEU A 48 1.89 -11.27 -2.56
C LEU A 48 2.63 -12.35 -3.36
N LYS A 49 2.04 -12.85 -4.46
CA LYS A 49 2.69 -13.85 -5.34
C LYS A 49 3.69 -13.24 -6.31
N GLN A 50 3.58 -11.94 -6.59
CA GLN A 50 4.39 -11.23 -7.59
C GLN A 50 5.52 -10.43 -6.96
N LEU A 51 5.44 -10.14 -5.67
CA LEU A 51 6.40 -9.30 -4.96
C LEU A 51 7.43 -10.14 -4.22
N GLY A 52 8.68 -9.68 -4.26
CA GLY A 52 9.76 -10.23 -3.44
C GLY A 52 9.77 -9.65 -2.03
N GLY A 53 10.37 -10.40 -1.09
CA GLY A 53 10.69 -9.89 0.24
C GLY A 53 9.50 -9.83 1.22
N THR A 54 9.62 -8.97 2.23
CA THR A 54 8.62 -8.83 3.31
C THR A 54 7.78 -7.58 3.08
N ILE A 55 6.49 -7.77 2.78
CA ILE A 55 5.52 -6.68 2.58
C ILE A 55 4.27 -7.01 3.41
N LYS A 56 3.77 -6.02 4.16
CA LYS A 56 2.44 -6.10 4.78
C LYS A 56 1.48 -5.22 3.98
N ILE A 57 0.27 -5.72 3.75
CA ILE A 57 -0.76 -5.02 2.97
C ILE A 57 -1.97 -4.78 3.87
N ALA A 58 -2.43 -3.54 3.96
CA ALA A 58 -3.61 -3.15 4.70
C ALA A 58 -4.58 -2.38 3.79
N LYS A 59 -5.85 -2.76 3.80
CA LYS A 59 -6.90 -2.00 3.10
C LYS A 59 -7.28 -0.78 3.92
N ILE A 60 -7.30 0.40 3.31
CA ILE A 60 -7.78 1.62 3.95
C ILE A 60 -9.30 1.64 3.84
N ILE A 61 -9.98 1.44 4.98
CA ILE A 61 -11.46 1.42 5.05
C ILE A 61 -12.05 2.78 5.41
N ALA A 62 -11.27 3.66 6.05
CA ALA A 62 -11.64 5.02 6.41
C ALA A 62 -10.37 5.86 6.60
N SER A 63 -10.49 7.17 6.41
CA SER A 63 -9.44 8.14 6.71
C SER A 63 -10.05 9.26 7.55
N TYR A 64 -9.42 9.57 8.68
CA TYR A 64 -9.89 10.58 9.61
C TYR A 64 -8.85 11.70 9.69
N GLN A 65 -9.31 12.95 9.69
CA GLN A 65 -8.40 14.09 9.90
C GLN A 65 -8.12 14.28 11.39
N ASN A 66 -9.08 13.96 12.26
CA ASN A 66 -8.93 14.04 13.71
C ASN A 66 -9.27 12.70 14.37
N LEU A 67 -8.59 12.43 15.49
CA LEU A 67 -8.88 11.24 16.30
C LEU A 67 -10.32 11.24 16.85
N ALA A 68 -10.90 12.41 17.08
CA ALA A 68 -12.28 12.55 17.53
C ALA A 68 -13.32 12.01 16.53
N ASP A 69 -12.95 11.93 15.25
CA ASP A 69 -13.82 11.43 14.19
C ASP A 69 -13.85 9.89 14.13
N PHE A 70 -12.92 9.21 14.84
CA PHE A 70 -12.83 7.76 14.90
C PHE A 70 -13.90 7.18 15.82
N LYS A 71 -14.91 6.52 15.24
CA LYS A 71 -15.93 5.78 15.98
C LYS A 71 -15.64 4.28 15.94
N THR A 72 -15.47 3.67 17.11
CA THR A 72 -15.50 2.21 17.26
C THR A 72 -16.96 1.77 17.30
N THR A 73 -17.40 1.03 16.29
CA THR A 73 -18.68 0.29 16.32
C THR A 73 -18.68 -0.77 17.40
#